data_AF-A0A2H0Q415-F1
#
_entry.id   AF-A0A2H0Q415-F1
#
_cell.length_a   1.000
_cell.length_b   1.000
_cell.length_c   1.000
_cell.angle_alpha   90.00
_cell.angle_beta   90.00
_cell.angle_gamma   90.00
#
_symmetry.space_group_name_H-M   'P 1'
#
loop_
_entity.id
_entity.type
_entity.pdbx_description
1 polymer ?
#
loop_
_entity_poly.entity_id
_entity_poly.type
_entity_poly.pdbx_seq_one_letter_code
_entity_poly.pdbx_strand_id
1 'polypeptide(L)'
;MLRIAIVFLFSLNIAQAGQKLEWVKEARDMQAKDYLLQKSFDKGLENFSQKELMDAAWDLITEDGVNLDLNQLSTKANFDLEEMIRTHAIEAWYGRPLPRFNEVVANLTLALNSGMLSRRAQYLLLNHKDDLEKHYGQAIYGILEEAGRFDLADYNKAKTTKNMSKEQARAMFWNAPDATTVYDGKYADGIRLFMFCRSDRNFPCMMVMKDKWGMPVEVNGKPWTQPAMAASSRGIPYNITNGNTPAGVHLINSVMPEANAQTSFGKFRRIILNFVAPSENESITKALLHESVHDLPFWRQANVARDVGRDLLRIHGTGRINGDPTSAHYPFRKTSGCISKREGAYPEATYIDQREMLDTMMKSLDLEVEYSNEVNIKGILTVAELDDTKAPVTSAEVLNLLFD
;
A
#
# COMPACT_ATOMS: atom_id res chain seq x y z
N MET A 1 62.99 -6.98 37.07
CA MET A 1 63.11 -6.96 38.55
C MET A 1 62.60 -5.59 38.97
N LEU A 2 61.57 -5.35 39.79
CA LEU A 2 61.21 -5.86 41.12
C LEU A 2 59.76 -5.35 41.38
N ARG A 3 58.73 -6.21 41.39
CA ARG A 3 57.95 -6.70 42.55
C ARG A 3 57.29 -5.66 43.49
N ILE A 4 55.94 -5.73 43.54
CA ILE A 4 55.06 -5.92 44.74
C ILE A 4 54.80 -4.66 45.61
N ALA A 5 53.68 -4.34 46.26
CA ALA A 5 52.37 -4.93 46.63
C ALA A 5 51.35 -3.78 46.84
N ILE A 6 50.05 -3.95 46.58
CA ILE A 6 48.93 -4.21 47.52
C ILE A 6 48.84 -3.22 48.70
N VAL A 7 47.67 -2.56 48.86
CA VAL A 7 46.89 -2.43 50.12
C VAL A 7 45.53 -1.72 49.88
N PHE A 8 44.46 -2.44 50.25
CA PHE A 8 43.15 -2.08 50.85
C PHE A 8 42.12 -1.14 50.20
N LEU A 9 41.01 -1.79 49.79
CA LEU A 9 39.64 -1.67 50.33
C LEU A 9 39.22 -0.33 50.99
N PHE A 10 38.34 0.39 50.31
CA PHE A 10 37.18 1.04 50.94
C PHE A 10 35.93 0.78 50.09
N SER A 11 34.98 0.09 50.71
CA SER A 11 33.60 -0.04 50.29
C SER A 11 32.87 1.29 50.53
N LEU A 12 32.31 1.89 49.48
CA LEU A 12 31.27 2.89 49.61
C LEU A 12 30.01 2.41 48.90
N ASN A 13 28.96 2.27 49.70
CA ASN A 13 27.58 2.07 49.29
C ASN A 13 27.13 3.24 48.39
N ILE A 14 26.73 2.92 47.16
CA ILE A 14 25.82 3.78 46.38
C ILE A 14 24.50 3.01 46.28
N ALA A 15 23.63 3.26 47.25
CA ALA A 15 22.20 3.03 47.09
C ALA A 15 21.66 4.12 46.17
N GLN A 16 21.73 3.90 44.85
CA GLN A 16 20.93 4.65 43.90
C GLN A 16 19.54 3.99 43.87
N ALA A 17 18.66 4.51 44.73
CA ALA A 17 17.24 4.24 44.67
C ALA A 17 16.74 4.67 43.29
N GLY A 18 16.47 3.69 42.44
CA GLY A 18 15.82 3.90 41.16
C GLY A 18 14.44 4.50 41.40
N GLN A 19 14.28 5.77 41.04
CA GLN A 19 13.02 6.25 40.48
C GLN A 19 12.83 5.53 39.14
N LYS A 20 12.46 4.26 39.25
CA LYS A 20 11.93 3.46 38.16
C LYS A 20 10.59 4.10 37.86
N LEU A 21 10.58 4.92 36.80
CA LEU A 21 9.42 5.60 36.24
C LEU A 21 8.14 4.78 36.44
N GLU A 22 7.34 5.17 37.41
CA GLU A 22 5.93 4.78 37.57
C GLU A 22 5.01 5.50 36.57
N TRP A 23 5.56 5.89 35.42
CA TRP A 23 4.82 6.50 34.30
C TRP A 23 4.33 5.49 33.26
N VAL A 24 4.36 4.18 33.53
CA VAL A 24 4.33 3.16 32.46
C VAL A 24 3.17 2.15 32.53
N LYS A 25 2.05 2.48 33.20
CA LYS A 25 0.83 1.66 33.09
C LYS A 25 -0.39 2.38 32.53
N GLU A 26 -0.55 3.68 32.82
CA GLU A 26 -1.66 4.47 32.26
C GLU A 26 -1.32 5.10 30.89
N ALA A 27 -0.04 5.18 30.53
CA ALA A 27 0.43 5.77 29.26
C ALA A 27 0.43 4.82 28.04
N ARG A 28 -0.17 3.62 28.15
CA ARG A 28 -0.11 2.58 27.09
C ARG A 28 -1.42 2.36 26.33
N ASP A 29 -2.54 2.79 26.89
CA ASP A 29 -3.86 2.77 26.23
C ASP A 29 -4.10 3.96 25.31
N MET A 30 -3.37 5.06 25.55
CA MET A 30 -3.52 6.33 24.84
C MET A 30 -2.73 6.36 23.52
N GLN A 31 -1.83 5.40 23.24
CA GLN A 31 -0.85 5.55 22.16
C GLN A 31 -1.42 5.38 20.74
N ALA A 32 -2.35 4.46 20.50
CA ALA A 32 -2.99 4.34 19.16
C ALA A 32 -3.89 5.53 18.83
N LYS A 33 -4.61 6.02 19.84
CA LYS A 33 -5.49 7.18 19.71
C LYS A 33 -4.72 8.51 19.66
N ASP A 34 -3.68 8.67 20.47
CA ASP A 34 -2.80 9.84 20.44
C ASP A 34 -1.94 9.86 19.18
N TYR A 35 -1.54 8.69 18.67
CA TYR A 35 -0.89 8.58 17.36
C TYR A 35 -1.86 8.87 16.22
N LEU A 36 -3.10 8.40 16.31
CA LEU A 36 -4.16 8.81 15.37
C LEU A 36 -4.44 10.29 15.47
N LEU A 37 -4.48 10.90 16.66
CA LEU A 37 -4.60 12.35 16.81
C LEU A 37 -3.37 13.11 16.27
N GLN A 38 -2.17 12.55 16.42
CA GLN A 38 -0.95 13.13 15.86
C GLN A 38 -0.87 12.98 14.34
N LYS A 39 -1.41 11.90 13.77
CA LYS A 39 -1.45 11.63 12.32
C LYS A 39 -2.71 12.18 11.63
N SER A 40 -3.83 12.32 12.34
CA SER A 40 -5.08 12.89 11.86
C SER A 40 -5.06 14.38 12.13
N PHE A 41 -4.81 15.16 11.10
CA PHE A 41 -5.23 16.54 11.13
C PHE A 41 -6.77 16.58 11.19
N ASP A 42 -7.30 17.35 12.15
CA ASP A 42 -8.65 17.92 12.21
C ASP A 42 -9.86 17.11 12.73
N LYS A 43 -9.70 15.90 13.31
CA LYS A 43 -10.85 15.20 13.94
C LYS A 43 -10.58 14.86 15.40
N GLY A 44 -11.35 15.45 16.31
CA GLY A 44 -11.40 15.03 17.71
C GLY A 44 -11.67 13.52 17.85
N LEU A 45 -11.19 12.94 18.95
CA LEU A 45 -11.07 11.51 19.26
C LEU A 45 -12.32 10.62 19.03
N GLU A 46 -13.50 11.20 18.94
CA GLU A 46 -14.77 10.46 18.97
C GLU A 46 -15.24 9.94 17.60
N ASN A 47 -14.55 10.30 16.52
CA ASN A 47 -15.04 10.08 15.15
C ASN A 47 -14.24 9.06 14.31
N PHE A 48 -13.34 8.29 14.91
CA PHE A 48 -12.62 7.25 14.17
C PHE A 48 -13.47 5.99 14.00
N SER A 49 -13.48 5.47 12.78
CA SER A 49 -14.01 4.14 12.48
C SER A 49 -13.15 3.05 13.12
N GLN A 50 -13.74 1.86 13.31
CA GLN A 50 -13.02 0.69 13.82
C GLN A 50 -11.83 0.32 12.93
N LYS A 51 -12.00 0.44 11.61
CA LYS A 51 -10.93 0.23 10.63
C LYS A 51 -9.77 1.20 10.84
N GLU A 52 -10.02 2.51 10.98
CA GLU A 52 -8.97 3.50 11.21
C GLU A 52 -8.20 3.23 12.51
N LEU A 53 -8.91 2.85 13.57
CA LEU A 53 -8.29 2.42 14.83
C LEU A 53 -7.39 1.19 14.64
N MET A 54 -7.87 0.18 13.91
CA MET A 54 -7.12 -1.04 13.65
C MET A 54 -5.92 -0.80 12.72
N ASP A 55 -6.05 0.05 11.70
CA ASP A 55 -4.95 0.43 10.82
C ASP A 55 -3.82 1.13 11.60
N ALA A 56 -4.17 2.07 12.49
CA ALA A 56 -3.16 2.71 13.33
C ALA A 56 -2.53 1.76 14.35
N ALA A 57 -3.31 0.85 14.95
CA ALA A 57 -2.77 -0.17 15.84
C ALA A 57 -1.81 -1.10 15.09
N TRP A 58 -2.16 -1.48 13.86
CA TRP A 58 -1.32 -2.27 12.98
C TRP A 58 0.01 -1.55 12.69
N ASP A 59 -0.03 -0.28 12.30
CA ASP A 59 1.15 0.55 12.07
C ASP A 59 2.05 0.61 13.32
N LEU A 60 1.48 0.94 14.48
CA LEU A 60 2.25 1.08 15.72
C LEU A 60 2.95 -0.21 16.13
N ILE A 61 2.25 -1.35 16.03
CA ILE A 61 2.81 -2.64 16.41
C ILE A 61 3.89 -3.05 15.42
N THR A 62 3.62 -2.88 14.12
CA THR A 62 4.45 -3.49 13.06
C THR A 62 5.53 -2.57 12.50
N GLU A 63 5.40 -1.25 12.65
CA GLU A 63 6.40 -0.26 12.21
C GLU A 63 7.16 0.33 13.39
N ASP A 64 6.46 0.68 14.46
CA ASP A 64 7.04 1.38 15.62
C ASP A 64 7.40 0.44 16.78
N GLY A 65 7.09 -0.86 16.66
CA GLY A 65 7.41 -1.89 17.66
C GLY A 65 6.66 -1.69 18.99
N VAL A 66 5.53 -0.99 18.95
CA VAL A 66 4.75 -0.66 20.15
C VAL A 66 3.94 -1.86 20.60
N ASN A 67 4.03 -2.19 21.88
CA ASN A 67 3.21 -3.23 22.49
C ASN A 67 1.84 -2.66 22.91
N LEU A 68 0.82 -2.85 22.08
CA LEU A 68 -0.57 -2.46 22.37
C LEU A 68 -1.38 -3.62 22.98
N ASP A 69 -2.30 -3.30 23.90
CA ASP A 69 -3.31 -4.21 24.42
C ASP A 69 -4.51 -4.27 23.46
N LEU A 70 -4.47 -5.21 22.50
CA LEU A 70 -5.55 -5.35 21.51
C LEU A 70 -6.83 -5.93 22.11
N ASN A 71 -6.78 -6.62 23.24
CA ASN A 71 -7.98 -7.10 23.92
C ASN A 71 -8.81 -5.93 24.46
N GLN A 72 -8.14 -4.97 25.09
CA GLN A 72 -8.77 -3.75 25.57
C GLN A 72 -9.25 -2.87 24.41
N LEU A 73 -8.43 -2.70 23.37
CA LEU A 73 -8.81 -1.92 22.19
C LEU A 73 -10.06 -2.50 21.49
N SER A 74 -10.04 -3.80 21.20
CA SER A 74 -11.14 -4.48 20.48
C SER A 74 -12.45 -4.47 21.28
N THR A 75 -12.38 -4.62 22.60
CA THR A 75 -13.56 -4.54 23.48
C THR A 75 -14.15 -3.13 23.51
N LYS A 76 -13.29 -2.10 23.69
CA LYS A 76 -13.74 -0.70 23.77
C LYS A 76 -14.29 -0.17 22.45
N ALA A 77 -13.68 -0.57 21.33
CA ALA A 77 -14.08 -0.13 20.00
C ALA A 77 -15.21 -0.97 19.38
N ASN A 78 -15.61 -2.06 20.04
CA ASN A 78 -16.61 -3.01 19.59
C ASN A 78 -16.33 -3.54 18.17
N PHE A 79 -15.10 -4.01 17.94
CA PHE A 79 -14.65 -4.49 16.62
C PHE A 79 -15.59 -5.54 16.02
N ASP A 80 -15.91 -5.32 14.74
CA ASP A 80 -16.61 -6.27 13.88
C ASP A 80 -15.74 -7.51 13.59
N LEU A 81 -16.30 -8.45 12.83
CA LEU A 81 -15.66 -9.74 12.58
C LEU A 81 -14.33 -9.58 11.84
N GLU A 82 -14.26 -8.68 10.86
CA GLU A 82 -13.09 -8.38 10.04
C GLU A 82 -11.95 -7.78 10.88
N GLU A 83 -12.24 -6.76 11.70
CA GLU A 83 -11.24 -6.17 12.57
C GLU A 83 -10.83 -7.15 13.71
N MET A 84 -11.72 -8.05 14.13
CA MET A 84 -11.36 -9.16 15.04
C MET A 84 -10.44 -10.20 14.38
N ILE A 85 -10.65 -10.56 13.11
CA ILE A 85 -9.71 -11.43 12.37
C ILE A 85 -8.33 -10.78 12.30
N ARG A 86 -8.25 -9.48 11.99
CA ARG A 86 -6.99 -8.74 11.97
C ARG A 86 -6.32 -8.69 13.34
N THR A 87 -7.09 -8.45 14.39
CA THR A 87 -6.61 -8.51 15.77
C THR A 87 -6.01 -9.89 16.07
N HIS A 88 -6.72 -10.97 15.74
CA HIS A 88 -6.22 -12.32 15.94
C HIS A 88 -4.96 -12.63 15.13
N ALA A 89 -4.86 -12.12 13.90
CA ALA A 89 -3.66 -12.29 13.07
C ALA A 89 -2.43 -11.68 13.75
N ILE A 90 -2.55 -10.45 14.27
CA ILE A 90 -1.46 -9.82 15.04
C ILE A 90 -1.15 -10.65 16.29
N GLU A 91 -2.15 -10.99 17.11
CA GLU A 91 -1.91 -11.75 18.34
C GLU A 91 -1.24 -13.11 18.07
N ALA A 92 -1.63 -13.79 17.00
CA ALA A 92 -1.04 -15.06 16.56
C ALA A 92 0.43 -14.90 16.12
N TRP A 93 0.80 -13.79 15.46
CA TRP A 93 2.19 -13.48 15.09
C TRP A 93 3.11 -13.36 16.30
N TYR A 94 2.60 -12.79 17.39
CA TYR A 94 3.36 -12.62 18.63
C TYR A 94 3.17 -13.78 19.61
N GLY A 95 2.44 -14.84 19.23
CA GLY A 95 2.19 -16.00 20.09
C GLY A 95 1.38 -15.66 21.35
N ARG A 96 0.53 -14.65 21.28
CA ARG A 96 -0.29 -14.15 22.40
C ARG A 96 -1.72 -14.72 22.34
N PRO A 97 -2.48 -14.73 23.45
CA PRO A 97 -3.86 -15.20 23.46
C PRO A 97 -4.78 -14.38 22.53
N LEU A 98 -5.70 -15.07 21.84
CA LEU A 98 -6.65 -14.43 20.93
C LEU A 98 -7.86 -13.87 21.71
N PRO A 99 -8.12 -12.55 21.70
CA PRO A 99 -9.21 -11.92 22.47
C PRO A 99 -10.58 -12.35 21.95
N ARG A 100 -11.54 -12.65 22.84
CA ARG A 100 -12.91 -13.08 22.43
C ARG A 100 -12.92 -14.30 21.48
N PHE A 101 -11.92 -15.17 21.57
CA PHE A 101 -11.72 -16.29 20.64
C PHE A 101 -12.99 -17.12 20.34
N ASN A 102 -13.69 -17.58 21.39
CA ASN A 102 -14.89 -18.42 21.23
C ASN A 102 -16.01 -17.69 20.47
N GLU A 103 -16.17 -16.39 20.71
CA GLU A 103 -17.18 -15.56 20.05
C GLU A 103 -16.85 -15.41 18.56
N VAL A 104 -15.60 -15.08 18.24
CA VAL A 104 -15.14 -14.93 16.85
C VAL A 104 -15.29 -16.24 16.08
N VAL A 105 -14.89 -17.38 16.67
CA VAL A 105 -15.04 -18.70 16.04
C VAL A 105 -16.50 -19.07 15.81
N ALA A 106 -17.39 -18.79 16.77
CA ALA A 106 -18.82 -19.02 16.61
C ALA A 106 -19.40 -18.17 15.47
N ASN A 107 -19.06 -16.87 15.43
CA ASN A 107 -19.51 -15.95 14.38
C ASN A 107 -18.96 -16.34 12.99
N LEU A 108 -17.68 -16.74 12.90
CA LEU A 108 -17.07 -17.25 11.67
C LEU A 108 -17.80 -18.49 11.17
N THR A 109 -18.06 -19.46 12.05
CA THR A 109 -18.73 -20.71 11.69
C THR A 109 -20.13 -20.45 11.17
N LEU A 110 -20.88 -19.57 11.86
CA LEU A 110 -22.22 -19.16 11.42
C LEU A 110 -22.19 -18.45 10.07
N ALA A 111 -21.28 -17.50 9.87
CA ALA A 111 -21.15 -16.74 8.62
C ALA A 111 -20.71 -17.63 7.44
N LEU A 112 -19.82 -18.60 7.68
CA LEU A 112 -19.40 -19.58 6.68
C LEU A 112 -20.56 -20.51 6.28
N ASN A 113 -21.24 -21.11 7.26
CA ASN A 113 -22.33 -22.05 6.99
C ASN A 113 -23.56 -21.40 6.33
N SER A 114 -23.80 -20.12 6.61
CA SER A 114 -24.88 -19.34 5.99
C SER A 114 -24.50 -18.75 4.61
N GLY A 115 -23.23 -18.85 4.21
CA GLY A 115 -22.73 -18.17 3.01
C GLY A 115 -22.79 -16.64 3.10
N MET A 116 -22.77 -16.09 4.31
CA MET A 116 -22.84 -14.64 4.57
C MET A 116 -21.48 -14.04 4.94
N LEU A 117 -20.40 -14.83 4.95
CA LEU A 117 -19.07 -14.33 5.24
C LEU A 117 -18.65 -13.32 4.16
N SER A 118 -18.30 -12.10 4.58
CA SER A 118 -17.91 -11.04 3.65
C SER A 118 -16.66 -11.43 2.86
N ARG A 119 -16.51 -10.88 1.65
CA ARG A 119 -15.31 -11.07 0.82
C ARG A 119 -14.04 -10.63 1.56
N ARG A 120 -14.13 -9.54 2.36
CA ARG A 120 -13.03 -9.04 3.19
C ARG A 120 -12.60 -10.05 4.24
N ALA A 121 -13.53 -10.60 5.00
CA ALA A 121 -13.24 -11.61 6.01
C ALA A 121 -12.61 -12.87 5.39
N GLN A 122 -13.12 -13.32 4.24
CA GLN A 122 -12.54 -14.44 3.50
C GLN A 122 -11.08 -14.18 3.13
N TYR A 123 -10.78 -13.03 2.51
CA TYR A 123 -9.41 -12.70 2.10
C TYR A 123 -8.48 -12.51 3.30
N LEU A 124 -8.96 -11.92 4.40
CA LEU A 124 -8.18 -11.81 5.64
C LEU A 124 -7.80 -13.20 6.19
N LEU A 125 -8.75 -14.15 6.23
CA LEU A 125 -8.46 -15.53 6.64
C LEU A 125 -7.42 -16.18 5.71
N LEU A 126 -7.57 -16.04 4.40
CA LEU A 126 -6.63 -16.62 3.43
C LEU A 126 -5.23 -15.99 3.51
N ASN A 127 -5.14 -14.69 3.77
CA ASN A 127 -3.87 -13.98 3.92
C ASN A 127 -3.10 -14.39 5.17
N HIS A 128 -3.82 -14.78 6.22
CA HIS A 128 -3.28 -15.13 7.53
C HIS A 128 -3.50 -16.61 7.86
N LYS A 129 -3.65 -17.47 6.84
CA LYS A 129 -3.94 -18.90 7.00
C LYS A 129 -2.90 -19.58 7.90
N ASP A 130 -1.62 -19.40 7.58
CA ASP A 130 -0.50 -20.02 8.31
C ASP A 130 -0.48 -19.62 9.80
N ASP A 131 -0.96 -18.41 10.12
CA ASP A 131 -0.99 -17.89 11.47
C ASP A 131 -2.23 -18.33 12.25
N LEU A 132 -3.38 -18.35 11.60
CA LEU A 132 -4.70 -18.51 12.24
C LEU A 132 -5.21 -19.95 12.21
N GLU A 133 -4.79 -20.78 11.26
CA GLU A 133 -5.26 -22.16 11.10
C GLU A 133 -4.97 -23.03 12.32
N LYS A 134 -3.82 -22.83 12.97
CA LYS A 134 -3.46 -23.51 14.23
C LYS A 134 -4.43 -23.20 15.39
N HIS A 135 -5.15 -22.08 15.31
CA HIS A 135 -6.11 -21.65 16.34
C HIS A 135 -7.55 -21.98 15.93
N TYR A 136 -7.97 -21.57 14.73
CA TYR A 136 -9.33 -21.78 14.23
C TYR A 136 -9.61 -23.23 13.82
N GLY A 137 -8.58 -24.01 13.53
CA GLY A 137 -8.68 -25.39 13.13
C GLY A 137 -8.99 -25.58 11.64
N GLN A 138 -8.66 -26.78 11.15
CA GLN A 138 -8.83 -27.20 9.75
C GLN A 138 -10.29 -27.14 9.28
N ALA A 139 -11.27 -27.30 10.17
CA ALA A 139 -12.68 -27.28 9.79
C ALA A 139 -13.13 -25.93 9.22
N ILE A 140 -12.66 -24.81 9.78
CA ILE A 140 -12.98 -23.46 9.28
C ILE A 140 -12.39 -23.27 7.87
N TYR A 141 -11.15 -23.67 7.66
CA TYR A 141 -10.49 -23.54 6.36
C TYR A 141 -11.01 -24.54 5.32
N GLY A 142 -11.39 -25.74 5.75
CA GLY A 142 -12.07 -26.71 4.90
C GLY A 142 -13.40 -26.15 4.37
N ILE A 143 -14.23 -25.56 5.23
CA ILE A 143 -15.48 -24.90 4.78
C ILE A 143 -15.15 -23.71 3.87
N LEU A 144 -14.14 -22.89 4.20
CA LEU A 144 -13.75 -21.75 3.37
C LEU A 144 -13.31 -22.16 1.96
N GLU A 145 -12.61 -23.29 1.82
CA GLU A 145 -12.14 -23.83 0.54
C GLU A 145 -13.25 -24.57 -0.23
N GLU A 146 -14.05 -25.41 0.46
CA GLU A 146 -15.19 -26.13 -0.12
C GLU A 146 -16.32 -25.21 -0.53
N ALA A 147 -16.50 -24.10 0.20
CA ALA A 147 -17.59 -23.17 -0.04
C ALA A 147 -17.58 -22.66 -1.48
N GLY A 148 -16.46 -22.69 -2.23
CA GLY A 148 -16.35 -22.71 -3.70
C GLY A 148 -17.14 -21.67 -4.52
N ARG A 149 -17.88 -20.78 -3.85
CA ARG A 149 -18.97 -19.94 -4.36
C ARG A 149 -18.58 -18.46 -4.36
N PHE A 150 -17.43 -18.12 -3.81
CA PHE A 150 -16.93 -16.76 -3.72
C PHE A 150 -15.59 -16.63 -4.44
N ASP A 151 -15.13 -15.40 -4.61
CA ASP A 151 -14.01 -14.93 -5.43
C ASP A 151 -12.62 -15.53 -5.11
N LEU A 152 -12.53 -16.68 -4.45
CA LEU A 152 -11.32 -17.48 -4.28
C LEU A 152 -10.62 -17.75 -5.63
N ALA A 153 -11.38 -17.90 -6.70
CA ALA A 153 -10.83 -17.98 -8.06
C ALA A 153 -10.06 -16.70 -8.43
N ASP A 154 -10.59 -15.52 -8.15
CA ASP A 154 -9.91 -14.25 -8.44
C ASP A 154 -8.74 -14.01 -7.48
N TYR A 155 -8.88 -14.36 -6.20
CA TYR A 155 -7.78 -14.32 -5.23
C TYR A 155 -6.61 -15.23 -5.66
N ASN A 156 -6.89 -16.48 -6.04
CA ASN A 156 -5.87 -17.41 -6.50
C ASN A 156 -5.28 -16.98 -7.85
N LYS A 157 -6.11 -16.48 -8.78
CA LYS A 157 -5.61 -15.90 -10.03
C LYS A 157 -4.73 -14.69 -9.78
N ALA A 158 -5.06 -13.82 -8.82
CA ALA A 158 -4.24 -12.65 -8.50
C ALA A 158 -2.84 -13.02 -7.95
N LYS A 159 -2.66 -14.23 -7.43
CA LYS A 159 -1.35 -14.76 -7.01
C LYS A 159 -0.52 -15.31 -8.16
N THR A 160 -1.14 -15.63 -9.30
CA THR A 160 -0.39 -16.12 -10.45
C THR A 160 0.24 -14.96 -11.19
N THR A 161 1.49 -15.14 -11.60
CA THR A 161 2.18 -14.22 -12.50
C THR A 161 2.04 -14.76 -13.92
N LYS A 162 1.52 -13.91 -14.82
CA LYS A 162 1.56 -14.17 -16.25
C LYS A 162 2.14 -12.94 -16.90
N ASN A 163 3.27 -13.13 -17.59
CA ASN A 163 3.96 -12.06 -18.28
C ASN A 163 3.05 -11.47 -19.35
N MET A 164 3.02 -10.14 -19.40
CA MET A 164 2.31 -9.41 -20.43
C MET A 164 3.13 -9.48 -21.73
N SER A 165 2.49 -9.89 -22.83
CA SER A 165 3.15 -9.82 -24.15
C SER A 165 3.33 -8.37 -24.60
N LYS A 166 4.23 -8.16 -25.57
CA LYS A 166 4.44 -6.85 -26.19
C LYS A 166 3.14 -6.32 -26.80
N GLU A 167 2.40 -7.16 -27.51
CA GLU A 167 1.13 -6.82 -28.15
C GLU A 167 0.08 -6.40 -27.14
N GLN A 168 0.01 -7.10 -25.99
CA GLN A 168 -0.89 -6.74 -24.90
C GLN A 168 -0.52 -5.39 -24.26
N ALA A 169 0.78 -5.14 -24.01
CA ALA A 169 1.24 -3.87 -23.47
C ALA A 169 0.95 -2.71 -24.44
N ARG A 170 1.21 -2.90 -25.75
CA ARG A 170 0.89 -1.92 -26.79
C ARG A 170 -0.60 -1.64 -26.87
N ALA A 171 -1.42 -2.70 -26.91
CA ALA A 171 -2.87 -2.54 -26.97
C ALA A 171 -3.42 -1.83 -25.72
N MET A 172 -2.92 -2.17 -24.54
CA MET A 172 -3.29 -1.50 -23.30
C MET A 172 -2.94 0.01 -23.31
N PHE A 173 -1.80 0.40 -23.88
CA PHE A 173 -1.38 1.80 -23.96
C PHE A 173 -2.11 2.57 -25.07
N TRP A 174 -2.06 2.07 -26.31
CA TRP A 174 -2.58 2.76 -27.49
C TRP A 174 -4.10 2.71 -27.57
N ASN A 175 -4.69 1.58 -27.22
CA ASN A 175 -6.13 1.31 -27.34
C ASN A 175 -6.82 1.28 -25.96
N ALA A 176 -6.33 2.06 -25.00
CA ALA A 176 -7.00 2.21 -23.71
C ALA A 176 -8.47 2.61 -23.93
N PRO A 177 -9.44 1.93 -23.31
CA PRO A 177 -10.85 2.23 -23.53
C PRO A 177 -11.23 3.66 -23.17
N ASP A 178 -12.30 4.14 -23.80
CA ASP A 178 -12.96 5.37 -23.40
C ASP A 178 -13.58 5.22 -22.00
N ALA A 179 -13.34 6.19 -21.11
CA ALA A 179 -13.88 6.22 -19.76
C ALA A 179 -15.15 7.10 -19.64
N THR A 180 -15.73 7.57 -20.75
CA THR A 180 -16.98 8.36 -20.76
C THR A 180 -18.15 7.68 -20.05
N THR A 181 -18.22 6.35 -20.09
CA THR A 181 -19.30 5.58 -19.44
C THR A 181 -18.99 5.17 -18.00
N VAL A 182 -17.77 5.44 -17.52
CA VAL A 182 -17.30 5.01 -16.19
C VAL A 182 -17.36 6.20 -15.22
N TYR A 183 -18.09 6.03 -14.11
CA TYR A 183 -18.34 7.09 -13.11
C TYR A 183 -18.85 8.39 -13.74
N ASP A 184 -19.88 8.29 -14.59
CA ASP A 184 -20.52 9.42 -15.27
C ASP A 184 -19.53 10.29 -16.06
N GLY A 185 -18.51 9.67 -16.66
CA GLY A 185 -17.51 10.34 -17.47
C GLY A 185 -16.49 11.17 -16.69
N LYS A 186 -16.45 11.05 -15.35
CA LYS A 186 -15.54 11.81 -14.48
C LYS A 186 -14.07 11.77 -14.94
N TYR A 187 -13.65 10.63 -15.52
CA TYR A 187 -12.28 10.38 -15.97
C TYR A 187 -12.11 10.41 -17.50
N ALA A 188 -13.12 10.82 -18.27
CA ALA A 188 -13.05 10.93 -19.73
C ALA A 188 -11.87 11.83 -20.14
N ASP A 189 -11.86 13.06 -19.64
CA ASP A 189 -10.82 14.08 -19.92
C ASP A 189 -9.66 14.05 -18.91
N GLY A 190 -9.39 12.89 -18.32
CA GLY A 190 -8.29 12.70 -17.36
C GLY A 190 -7.05 12.11 -18.04
N ILE A 191 -5.87 12.35 -17.47
CA ILE A 191 -4.65 11.69 -17.93
C ILE A 191 -4.73 10.16 -17.78
N ARG A 192 -3.98 9.43 -18.61
CA ARG A 192 -3.77 7.99 -18.45
C ARG A 192 -2.31 7.74 -18.12
N LEU A 193 -2.04 7.33 -16.88
CA LEU A 193 -0.71 6.96 -16.42
C LEU A 193 -0.58 5.44 -16.46
N PHE A 194 0.53 4.95 -17.00
CA PHE A 194 0.86 3.53 -17.01
C PHE A 194 2.19 3.35 -16.29
N MET A 195 2.26 2.40 -15.38
CA MET A 195 3.48 2.05 -14.65
C MET A 195 3.80 0.58 -14.88
N PHE A 196 4.92 0.32 -15.53
CA PHE A 196 5.41 -1.02 -15.82
C PHE A 196 6.45 -1.42 -14.77
N CYS A 197 6.20 -2.54 -14.10
CA CYS A 197 7.00 -3.05 -13.00
C CYS A 197 7.48 -4.48 -13.29
N ARG A 198 8.60 -4.85 -12.64
CA ARG A 198 8.94 -6.26 -12.42
C ARG A 198 8.03 -6.85 -11.35
N SER A 199 7.75 -8.14 -11.45
CA SER A 199 7.06 -8.91 -10.40
C SER A 199 7.81 -8.81 -9.06
N ASP A 200 9.15 -8.77 -9.13
CA ASP A 200 9.98 -8.41 -7.99
C ASP A 200 9.99 -6.89 -7.77
N ARG A 201 9.18 -6.44 -6.81
CA ARG A 201 9.02 -5.02 -6.48
C ARG A 201 10.27 -4.40 -5.86
N ASN A 202 11.34 -5.14 -5.61
CA ASN A 202 12.61 -4.54 -5.17
C ASN A 202 13.30 -3.71 -6.26
N PHE A 203 12.85 -3.78 -7.51
CA PHE A 203 13.40 -3.00 -8.61
C PHE A 203 12.47 -1.85 -9.02
N PRO A 204 13.02 -0.68 -9.39
CA PRO A 204 12.23 0.43 -9.90
C PRO A 204 11.39 0.07 -11.13
N CYS A 205 10.17 0.60 -11.14
CA CYS A 205 9.25 0.60 -12.25
C CYS A 205 9.51 1.81 -13.16
N MET A 206 8.88 1.82 -14.33
CA MET A 206 8.91 2.95 -15.27
C MET A 206 7.50 3.41 -15.62
N MET A 207 7.27 4.72 -15.52
CA MET A 207 6.00 5.34 -15.88
C MET A 207 6.02 5.93 -17.29
N VAL A 208 4.89 5.89 -17.98
CA VAL A 208 4.58 6.63 -19.22
C VAL A 208 3.17 7.19 -19.13
N MET A 209 2.88 8.26 -19.86
CA MET A 209 1.61 8.99 -19.73
C MET A 209 0.99 9.29 -21.08
N LYS A 210 -0.34 9.28 -21.14
CA LYS A 210 -1.15 9.92 -22.18
C LYS A 210 -1.89 11.11 -21.60
N ASP A 211 -2.02 12.16 -22.38
CA ASP A 211 -2.78 13.37 -22.04
C ASP A 211 -4.29 13.12 -22.05
N LYS A 212 -5.07 14.18 -21.81
CA LYS A 212 -6.55 14.09 -21.83
C LYS A 212 -7.15 13.78 -23.22
N TRP A 213 -6.38 13.94 -24.28
CA TRP A 213 -6.78 13.62 -25.66
C TRP A 213 -6.41 12.20 -26.06
N GLY A 214 -5.79 11.44 -25.14
CA GLY A 214 -5.30 10.10 -25.43
C GLY A 214 -4.06 10.09 -26.31
N MET A 215 -3.29 11.17 -26.35
CA MET A 215 -2.00 11.23 -27.05
C MET A 215 -0.85 11.00 -26.05
N PRO A 216 0.25 10.31 -26.44
CA PRO A 216 1.42 10.18 -25.58
C PRO A 216 1.95 11.57 -25.19
N VAL A 217 2.21 11.77 -23.91
CA VAL A 217 2.82 13.00 -23.43
C VAL A 217 4.29 13.01 -23.87
N GLU A 218 4.75 14.11 -24.44
CA GLU A 218 6.14 14.30 -24.82
C GLU A 218 6.80 15.45 -24.05
N VAL A 219 8.08 15.29 -23.73
CA VAL A 219 8.93 16.33 -23.16
C VAL A 219 10.21 16.41 -23.99
N ASN A 220 10.48 17.59 -24.56
CA ASN A 220 11.62 17.83 -25.45
C ASN A 220 11.66 16.88 -26.67
N GLY A 221 10.49 16.63 -27.27
CA GLY A 221 10.34 15.78 -28.47
C GLY A 221 10.60 14.29 -28.24
N LYS A 222 10.52 13.83 -26.98
CA LYS A 222 10.59 12.41 -26.60
C LYS A 222 9.39 12.06 -25.74
N PRO A 223 8.85 10.83 -25.84
CA PRO A 223 7.82 10.37 -24.93
C PRO A 223 8.29 10.53 -23.47
N TRP A 224 7.41 11.09 -22.64
CA TRP A 224 7.67 11.29 -21.23
C TRP A 224 7.78 9.92 -20.55
N THR A 225 8.88 9.73 -19.83
CA THR A 225 9.09 8.57 -18.98
C THR A 225 9.61 9.02 -17.62
N GLN A 226 9.19 8.39 -16.54
CA GLN A 226 9.75 8.70 -15.22
C GLN A 226 9.80 7.45 -14.33
N PRO A 227 10.93 7.17 -13.66
CA PRO A 227 11.03 5.99 -12.80
C PRO A 227 10.19 6.18 -11.52
N ALA A 228 9.76 5.07 -10.92
CA ALA A 228 9.00 5.05 -9.67
C ALA A 228 9.26 3.74 -8.92
N MET A 229 8.92 3.66 -7.62
CA MET A 229 9.03 2.41 -6.86
C MET A 229 7.72 2.07 -6.16
N ALA A 230 7.28 0.82 -6.32
CA ALA A 230 5.98 0.32 -5.86
C ALA A 230 6.13 -0.68 -4.69
N ALA A 231 7.20 -0.54 -3.91
CA ALA A 231 7.64 -1.54 -2.96
C ALA A 231 7.35 -1.16 -1.51
N SER A 232 6.89 -2.15 -0.76
CA SER A 232 6.80 -2.10 0.70
C SER A 232 8.20 -2.06 1.32
N SER A 233 8.43 -1.14 2.24
CA SER A 233 9.64 -1.08 3.07
C SER A 233 9.89 -2.36 3.85
N ARG A 234 8.80 -3.09 4.18
CA ARG A 234 8.81 -4.36 4.91
C ARG A 234 8.79 -5.62 4.02
N GLY A 235 8.78 -5.47 2.69
CA GLY A 235 8.65 -6.61 1.78
C GLY A 235 7.31 -7.36 1.88
N ILE A 236 6.28 -6.73 2.42
CA ILE A 236 4.94 -7.31 2.59
C ILE A 236 4.24 -7.40 1.22
N PRO A 237 3.53 -8.50 0.91
CA PRO A 237 2.84 -8.68 -0.36
C PRO A 237 1.61 -7.77 -0.50
N TYR A 238 1.16 -7.56 -1.74
CA TYR A 238 0.13 -6.56 -2.08
C TYR A 238 -1.23 -6.77 -1.39
N ASN A 239 -1.54 -7.99 -0.98
CA ASN A 239 -2.81 -8.36 -0.39
C ASN A 239 -2.86 -8.11 1.13
N ILE A 240 -1.80 -7.59 1.74
CA ILE A 240 -1.75 -7.27 3.18
C ILE A 240 -1.60 -5.75 3.36
N THR A 241 -2.15 -5.20 4.46
CA THR A 241 -2.00 -3.79 4.84
C THR A 241 -0.53 -3.36 4.79
N ASN A 242 -0.27 -2.21 4.19
CA ASN A 242 1.06 -1.62 3.93
C ASN A 242 2.00 -2.45 3.03
N GLY A 243 1.49 -3.49 2.37
CA GLY A 243 2.23 -4.26 1.37
C GLY A 243 2.50 -3.51 0.08
N ASN A 244 3.24 -4.14 -0.84
CA ASN A 244 3.57 -3.58 -2.16
C ASN A 244 2.34 -2.96 -2.84
N THR A 245 2.52 -1.89 -3.62
CA THR A 245 1.40 -1.34 -4.40
C THR A 245 0.91 -2.42 -5.37
N PRO A 246 -0.38 -2.78 -5.35
CA PRO A 246 -0.90 -3.87 -6.16
C PRO A 246 -0.90 -3.46 -7.65
N ALA A 247 -0.61 -4.43 -8.51
CA ALA A 247 -0.87 -4.29 -9.94
C ALA A 247 -2.38 -4.12 -10.21
N GLY A 248 -2.74 -3.43 -11.29
CA GLY A 248 -4.12 -3.16 -11.68
C GLY A 248 -4.45 -1.68 -11.82
N VAL A 249 -5.74 -1.38 -11.80
CA VAL A 249 -6.27 -0.05 -12.12
C VAL A 249 -6.56 0.73 -10.84
N HIS A 250 -6.09 1.97 -10.83
CA HIS A 250 -6.28 2.93 -9.76
C HIS A 250 -6.82 4.24 -10.34
N LEU A 251 -7.67 4.91 -9.58
CA LEU A 251 -8.23 6.21 -9.93
C LEU A 251 -7.38 7.31 -9.30
N ILE A 252 -6.94 8.26 -10.12
CA ILE A 252 -6.30 9.51 -9.67
C ILE A 252 -7.43 10.53 -9.49
N ASN A 253 -7.73 10.88 -8.24
CA ASN A 253 -8.89 11.74 -7.94
C ASN A 253 -8.54 13.19 -7.67
N SER A 254 -7.36 13.43 -7.13
CA SER A 254 -6.85 14.76 -6.75
C SER A 254 -5.44 14.61 -6.19
N VAL A 255 -4.94 15.68 -5.59
CA VAL A 255 -3.79 15.66 -4.67
C VAL A 255 -4.27 15.96 -3.25
N MET A 256 -3.48 15.57 -2.26
CA MET A 256 -3.70 16.01 -0.87
C MET A 256 -3.67 17.54 -0.80
N PRO A 257 -4.51 18.23 -0.01
CA PRO A 257 -4.56 19.70 0.01
C PRO A 257 -3.22 20.35 0.42
N GLU A 258 -2.44 19.64 1.24
CA GLU A 258 -1.16 20.08 1.78
C GLU A 258 -0.05 19.03 1.66
N ALA A 259 1.18 19.51 1.53
CA ALA A 259 2.41 18.72 1.62
C ALA A 259 2.90 18.59 3.07
N ASN A 260 2.06 18.00 3.93
CA ASN A 260 2.39 17.75 5.34
C ASN A 260 3.22 16.46 5.54
N ALA A 261 3.79 16.28 6.74
CA ALA A 261 4.63 15.14 7.10
C ALA A 261 5.76 14.86 6.08
N GLN A 262 6.48 15.92 5.69
CA GLN A 262 7.47 15.89 4.62
C GLN A 262 8.59 14.87 4.84
N THR A 263 8.93 14.53 6.08
CA THR A 263 9.87 13.43 6.39
C THR A 263 9.42 12.11 5.75
N SER A 264 8.13 11.78 5.85
CA SER A 264 7.57 10.53 5.30
C SER A 264 7.18 10.65 3.83
N PHE A 265 6.74 11.84 3.38
CA PHE A 265 6.06 11.99 2.09
C PHE A 265 6.76 12.91 1.08
N GLY A 266 7.87 13.53 1.45
CA GLY A 266 8.54 14.53 0.63
C GLY A 266 7.90 15.92 0.75
N LYS A 267 8.56 16.90 0.12
CA LYS A 267 8.25 18.33 0.06
C LYS A 267 7.02 18.64 -0.78
N PHE A 268 6.71 17.80 -1.77
CA PHE A 268 5.63 18.05 -2.72
C PHE A 268 4.36 17.28 -2.35
N ARG A 269 3.21 17.77 -2.84
CA ARG A 269 1.92 17.13 -2.53
C ARG A 269 1.83 15.72 -3.09
N ARG A 270 1.09 14.90 -2.35
CA ARG A 270 0.85 13.49 -2.66
C ARG A 270 -0.35 13.37 -3.60
N ILE A 271 -0.21 12.60 -4.67
CA ILE A 271 -1.34 12.23 -5.52
C ILE A 271 -2.19 11.19 -4.80
N ILE A 272 -3.51 11.35 -4.82
CA ILE A 272 -4.46 10.42 -4.21
C ILE A 272 -4.79 9.32 -5.21
N LEU A 273 -4.46 8.08 -4.86
CA LEU A 273 -4.88 6.87 -5.57
C LEU A 273 -6.02 6.20 -4.83
N ASN A 274 -7.09 5.88 -5.54
CA ASN A 274 -8.21 5.10 -5.03
C ASN A 274 -8.41 3.84 -5.87
N PHE A 275 -8.94 2.80 -5.23
CA PHE A 275 -9.36 1.61 -5.95
C PHE A 275 -10.61 1.87 -6.79
N VAL A 276 -10.74 1.12 -7.88
CA VAL A 276 -12.00 1.02 -8.62
C VAL A 276 -13.01 0.27 -7.74
N ALA A 277 -14.19 0.84 -7.55
CA ALA A 277 -15.26 0.25 -6.74
C ALA A 277 -15.64 -1.16 -7.24
N PRO A 278 -16.03 -2.08 -6.34
CA PRO A 278 -16.52 -3.40 -6.75
C PRO A 278 -17.73 -3.25 -7.67
N SER A 279 -17.80 -4.13 -8.67
CA SER A 279 -18.91 -4.21 -9.61
C SER A 279 -19.14 -5.66 -10.02
N GLU A 280 -20.31 -5.95 -10.56
CA GLU A 280 -20.63 -7.30 -11.03
C GLU A 280 -19.58 -7.73 -12.07
N ASN A 281 -18.96 -8.89 -11.84
CA ASN A 281 -17.88 -9.46 -12.66
C ASN A 281 -16.70 -8.49 -12.92
N GLU A 282 -16.52 -7.52 -12.03
CA GLU A 282 -15.52 -6.44 -12.13
C GLU A 282 -15.63 -5.65 -13.44
N SER A 283 -16.87 -5.47 -13.92
CA SER A 283 -17.21 -4.78 -15.17
C SER A 283 -16.67 -3.35 -15.25
N ILE A 284 -16.68 -2.59 -14.14
CA ILE A 284 -16.12 -1.23 -14.12
C ILE A 284 -14.60 -1.26 -14.31
N THR A 285 -13.89 -2.15 -13.60
CA THR A 285 -12.43 -2.30 -13.76
C THR A 285 -12.07 -2.73 -15.19
N LYS A 286 -12.82 -3.68 -15.75
CA LYS A 286 -12.63 -4.15 -17.14
C LYS A 286 -12.94 -3.05 -18.17
N ALA A 287 -13.92 -2.20 -17.92
CA ALA A 287 -14.23 -1.06 -18.79
C ALA A 287 -13.08 -0.04 -18.85
N LEU A 288 -12.16 -0.05 -17.88
CA LEU A 288 -10.97 0.80 -17.86
C LEU A 288 -9.72 0.12 -18.46
N LEU A 289 -9.84 -1.14 -18.92
CA LEU A 289 -8.76 -1.94 -19.46
C LEU A 289 -9.09 -2.41 -20.88
N HIS A 290 -8.09 -2.44 -21.75
CA HIS A 290 -8.27 -3.04 -23.07
C HIS A 290 -8.61 -4.54 -22.95
N GLU A 291 -9.49 -5.05 -23.81
CA GLU A 291 -10.00 -6.42 -23.74
C GLU A 291 -8.90 -7.50 -23.78
N SER A 292 -7.80 -7.23 -24.51
CA SER A 292 -6.66 -8.16 -24.62
C SER A 292 -5.98 -8.49 -23.29
N VAL A 293 -6.26 -7.73 -22.22
CA VAL A 293 -5.69 -7.95 -20.88
C VAL A 293 -6.72 -8.39 -19.83
N HIS A 294 -8.00 -8.56 -20.18
CA HIS A 294 -9.04 -8.96 -19.21
C HIS A 294 -8.75 -10.32 -18.57
N ASP A 295 -8.14 -11.25 -19.31
CA ASP A 295 -7.77 -12.57 -18.82
C ASP A 295 -6.43 -12.61 -18.08
N LEU A 296 -5.66 -11.51 -18.08
CA LEU A 296 -4.41 -11.46 -17.33
C LEU A 296 -4.67 -11.31 -15.82
N PRO A 297 -3.87 -11.96 -14.97
CA PRO A 297 -4.08 -11.95 -13.53
C PRO A 297 -3.72 -10.61 -12.85
N PHE A 298 -2.81 -9.82 -13.43
CA PHE A 298 -2.18 -8.68 -12.74
C PHE A 298 -3.20 -7.69 -12.16
N TRP A 299 -4.28 -7.37 -12.89
CA TRP A 299 -5.23 -6.36 -12.44
C TRP A 299 -6.07 -6.79 -11.25
N ARG A 300 -6.19 -8.11 -11.02
CA ARG A 300 -6.92 -8.65 -9.87
C ARG A 300 -6.22 -8.35 -8.56
N GLN A 301 -4.90 -8.06 -8.56
CA GLN A 301 -4.19 -7.69 -7.34
C GLN A 301 -4.81 -6.43 -6.70
N ALA A 302 -5.18 -5.42 -7.51
CA ALA A 302 -5.82 -4.20 -7.01
C ALA A 302 -7.21 -4.49 -6.42
N ASN A 303 -7.98 -5.37 -7.06
CA ASN A 303 -9.30 -5.77 -6.55
C ASN A 303 -9.19 -6.56 -5.24
N VAL A 304 -8.25 -7.51 -5.15
CA VAL A 304 -7.99 -8.23 -3.91
C VAL A 304 -7.54 -7.28 -2.80
N ALA A 305 -6.63 -6.36 -3.09
CA ALA A 305 -6.17 -5.35 -2.14
C ALA A 305 -7.32 -4.45 -1.64
N ARG A 306 -8.17 -3.96 -2.55
CA ARG A 306 -9.40 -3.23 -2.24
C ARG A 306 -10.29 -4.03 -1.28
N ASP A 307 -10.53 -5.29 -1.61
CA ASP A 307 -11.49 -6.14 -0.90
C ASP A 307 -10.95 -6.59 0.47
N VAL A 308 -9.63 -6.67 0.65
CA VAL A 308 -9.01 -6.82 1.99
C VAL A 308 -9.18 -5.56 2.85
N GLY A 309 -9.53 -4.42 2.23
CA GLY A 309 -9.71 -3.14 2.90
C GLY A 309 -8.44 -2.29 2.93
N ARG A 310 -7.50 -2.51 2.01
CA ARG A 310 -6.41 -1.54 1.82
C ARG A 310 -7.00 -0.22 1.32
N ASP A 311 -6.35 0.87 1.68
CA ASP A 311 -6.69 2.22 1.24
C ASP A 311 -5.45 3.13 1.33
N LEU A 312 -5.67 4.44 1.26
CA LEU A 312 -4.65 5.48 1.46
C LEU A 312 -3.42 5.39 0.55
N LEU A 313 -3.53 4.73 -0.60
CA LEU A 313 -2.46 4.67 -1.59
C LEU A 313 -2.18 6.05 -2.17
N ARG A 314 -0.90 6.38 -2.31
CA ARG A 314 -0.45 7.68 -2.83
C ARG A 314 0.69 7.50 -3.82
N ILE A 315 0.89 8.50 -4.69
CA ILE A 315 2.17 8.74 -5.36
C ILE A 315 2.83 9.94 -4.71
N HIS A 316 4.04 9.77 -4.20
CA HIS A 316 4.72 10.83 -3.45
C HIS A 316 6.25 10.68 -3.45
N GLY A 317 6.95 11.76 -3.12
CA GLY A 317 8.39 11.72 -2.86
C GLY A 317 8.71 11.13 -1.49
N THR A 318 9.88 11.41 -0.95
CA THR A 318 10.24 11.00 0.41
C THR A 318 11.17 12.04 1.01
N GLY A 319 10.95 12.45 2.25
CA GLY A 319 11.92 13.27 2.98
C GLY A 319 13.11 12.46 3.51
N ARG A 320 12.98 11.13 3.54
CA ARG A 320 14.07 10.19 3.85
C ARG A 320 14.83 9.88 2.57
N ILE A 321 16.16 9.94 2.63
CA ILE A 321 17.04 9.52 1.52
C ILE A 321 17.47 8.07 1.65
N ASN A 322 17.63 7.36 0.54
CA ASN A 322 18.27 6.04 0.53
C ASN A 322 19.79 6.20 0.58
N GLY A 323 20.41 5.93 1.73
CA GLY A 323 21.87 6.09 1.89
C GLY A 323 22.72 4.96 1.32
N ASP A 324 22.12 3.91 0.77
CA ASP A 324 22.83 2.75 0.21
C ASP A 324 22.85 2.79 -1.33
N PRO A 325 23.93 3.30 -1.95
CA PRO A 325 24.08 3.35 -3.40
C PRO A 325 24.21 1.97 -4.06
N THR A 326 24.45 0.91 -3.28
CA THR A 326 24.56 -0.46 -3.79
C THR A 326 23.21 -1.19 -3.81
N SER A 327 22.18 -0.61 -3.20
CA SER A 327 20.85 -1.19 -3.20
C SER A 327 20.23 -1.25 -4.59
N ALA A 328 19.50 -2.32 -4.91
CA ALA A 328 18.85 -2.55 -6.21
C ALA A 328 17.82 -1.48 -6.64
N HIS A 329 17.49 -0.56 -5.73
CA HIS A 329 16.50 0.49 -5.91
C HIS A 329 17.05 1.87 -5.60
N TYR A 330 18.37 2.04 -5.43
CA TYR A 330 18.93 3.39 -5.30
C TYR A 330 18.55 4.26 -6.52
N PRO A 331 18.14 5.53 -6.32
CA PRO A 331 18.05 6.29 -5.08
C PRO A 331 16.65 6.30 -4.43
N PHE A 332 15.76 5.39 -4.80
CA PHE A 332 14.42 5.31 -4.21
C PHE A 332 14.46 4.86 -2.76
N ARG A 333 13.48 5.33 -1.99
CA ARG A 333 13.05 4.70 -0.73
C ARG A 333 11.77 3.92 -0.95
N LYS A 334 11.71 2.74 -0.38
CA LYS A 334 10.47 1.97 -0.22
C LYS A 334 9.53 2.67 0.76
N THR A 335 8.22 2.45 0.63
CA THR A 335 7.18 3.09 1.46
C THR A 335 6.30 2.05 2.13
N SER A 336 5.33 2.44 2.95
CA SER A 336 4.30 1.54 3.50
C SER A 336 3.16 1.30 2.49
N GLY A 337 3.52 0.91 1.26
CA GLY A 337 2.58 0.48 0.22
C GLY A 337 2.12 1.53 -0.78
N CYS A 338 2.70 2.72 -0.74
CA CYS A 338 2.53 3.77 -1.74
C CYS A 338 3.57 3.65 -2.88
N ILE A 339 3.37 4.44 -3.94
CA ILE A 339 4.35 4.60 -5.01
C ILE A 339 5.29 5.75 -4.66
N SER A 340 6.58 5.48 -4.53
CA SER A 340 7.58 6.53 -4.29
C SER A 340 8.19 7.08 -5.57
N LYS A 341 8.49 8.37 -5.52
CA LYS A 341 9.28 9.13 -6.48
C LYS A 341 10.62 9.52 -5.86
N ARG A 342 11.62 9.77 -6.69
CA ARG A 342 12.91 10.28 -6.22
C ARG A 342 12.74 11.72 -5.76
N GLU A 343 13.18 12.00 -4.56
CA GLU A 343 13.16 13.35 -4.01
C GLU A 343 14.30 13.53 -3.02
N GLY A 344 14.86 14.73 -2.99
CA GLY A 344 15.93 15.12 -2.06
C GLY A 344 17.31 15.21 -2.71
N ALA A 345 18.27 15.62 -1.90
CA ALA A 345 19.67 15.79 -2.31
C ALA A 345 20.47 14.50 -2.04
N TYR A 346 21.16 14.03 -3.07
CA TYR A 346 22.09 12.91 -3.06
C TYR A 346 23.47 13.42 -3.50
N PRO A 347 24.56 12.68 -3.21
CA PRO A 347 25.91 13.10 -3.60
C PRO A 347 26.06 13.43 -5.09
N GLU A 348 25.37 12.69 -5.96
CA GLU A 348 25.47 12.82 -7.41
C GLU A 348 24.38 13.69 -8.06
N ALA A 349 23.26 13.93 -7.38
CA ALA A 349 22.10 14.58 -7.97
C ALA A 349 21.13 15.13 -6.92
N THR A 350 20.32 16.12 -7.32
CA THR A 350 19.11 16.51 -6.58
C THR A 350 17.90 16.07 -7.38
N TYR A 351 17.02 15.29 -6.77
CA TYR A 351 15.81 14.79 -7.42
C TYR A 351 14.60 15.58 -6.98
N ILE A 352 13.73 15.91 -7.94
CA ILE A 352 12.45 16.59 -7.76
C ILE A 352 11.34 15.91 -8.58
N ASP A 353 11.47 14.60 -8.84
CA ASP A 353 10.62 13.85 -9.75
C ASP A 353 9.12 14.01 -9.45
N GLN A 354 8.73 14.10 -8.17
CA GLN A 354 7.35 14.34 -7.77
C GLN A 354 6.83 15.69 -8.29
N ARG A 355 7.63 16.76 -8.22
CA ARG A 355 7.25 18.09 -8.74
C ARG A 355 7.13 18.06 -10.27
N GLU A 356 8.11 17.48 -10.93
CA GLU A 356 8.11 17.36 -12.39
C GLU A 356 6.89 16.58 -12.90
N MET A 357 6.50 15.53 -12.19
CA MET A 357 5.31 14.74 -12.51
C MET A 357 4.03 15.58 -12.37
N LEU A 358 3.87 16.30 -11.26
CA LEU A 358 2.72 17.16 -11.02
C LEU A 358 2.60 18.25 -12.10
N ASP A 359 3.73 18.88 -12.47
CA ASP A 359 3.77 19.91 -13.52
C ASP A 359 3.41 19.34 -14.88
N THR A 360 3.92 18.14 -15.19
CA THR A 360 3.61 17.44 -16.45
C THR A 360 2.14 17.05 -16.52
N MET A 361 1.55 16.56 -15.42
CA MET A 361 0.13 16.22 -15.35
C MET A 361 -0.76 17.45 -15.54
N MET A 362 -0.44 18.58 -14.90
CA MET A 362 -1.21 19.82 -15.08
C MET A 362 -1.16 20.29 -16.53
N LYS A 363 0.03 20.35 -17.15
CA LYS A 363 0.17 20.70 -18.57
C LYS A 363 -0.62 19.75 -19.48
N SER A 364 -0.60 18.45 -19.20
CA SER A 364 -1.32 17.43 -19.97
C SER A 364 -2.84 17.50 -19.83
N LEU A 365 -3.33 18.27 -18.85
CA LEU A 365 -4.75 18.57 -18.64
C LEU A 365 -5.14 19.96 -19.19
N ASP A 366 -4.21 20.68 -19.81
CA ASP A 366 -4.29 22.11 -20.14
C ASP A 366 -4.55 23.00 -18.92
N LEU A 367 -3.93 22.67 -17.78
CA LEU A 367 -3.95 23.48 -16.57
C LEU A 367 -2.65 24.28 -16.46
N GLU A 368 -2.75 25.51 -15.94
CA GLU A 368 -1.57 26.28 -15.56
C GLU A 368 -0.84 25.60 -14.39
N VAL A 369 0.50 25.64 -14.44
CA VAL A 369 1.36 25.00 -13.44
C VAL A 369 1.38 25.83 -12.16
N GLU A 370 0.36 25.64 -11.34
CA GLU A 370 0.17 26.37 -10.09
C GLU A 370 -0.32 25.46 -8.98
N TYR A 371 0.01 25.83 -7.73
CA TYR A 371 -0.40 25.06 -6.56
C TYR A 371 -1.94 25.03 -6.39
N SER A 372 -2.65 26.09 -6.75
CA SER A 372 -4.12 26.08 -6.75
C SER A 372 -4.71 25.00 -7.67
N ASN A 373 -4.02 24.65 -8.78
CA ASN A 373 -4.56 23.79 -9.83
C ASN A 373 -4.30 22.29 -9.63
N GLU A 374 -3.35 21.88 -8.79
CA GLU A 374 -3.06 20.44 -8.64
C GLU A 374 -4.26 19.64 -8.11
N VAL A 375 -5.19 20.25 -7.37
CA VAL A 375 -6.40 19.56 -6.90
C VAL A 375 -7.32 19.13 -8.04
N ASN A 376 -7.15 19.73 -9.22
CA ASN A 376 -7.88 19.39 -10.44
C ASN A 376 -7.21 18.25 -11.23
N ILE A 377 -6.07 17.72 -10.77
CA ILE A 377 -5.43 16.55 -11.38
C ILE A 377 -6.35 15.34 -11.19
N LYS A 378 -6.80 14.79 -12.32
CA LYS A 378 -7.63 13.59 -12.39
C LYS A 378 -7.15 12.67 -13.50
N GLY A 379 -7.37 11.37 -13.34
CA GLY A 379 -6.95 10.39 -14.33
C GLY A 379 -7.05 8.96 -13.85
N ILE A 380 -6.41 8.08 -14.60
CA ILE A 380 -6.37 6.65 -14.34
C ILE A 380 -4.91 6.21 -14.32
N LEU A 381 -4.51 5.47 -13.30
CA LEU A 381 -3.22 4.79 -13.24
C LEU A 381 -3.43 3.29 -13.47
N THR A 382 -2.73 2.72 -14.44
CA THR A 382 -2.62 1.28 -14.62
C THR A 382 -1.23 0.81 -14.24
N VAL A 383 -1.14 -0.07 -13.25
CA VAL A 383 0.11 -0.72 -12.83
C VAL A 383 0.16 -2.12 -13.43
N ALA A 384 1.15 -2.39 -14.28
CA ALA A 384 1.30 -3.66 -14.97
C ALA A 384 2.61 -4.37 -14.61
N GLU A 385 2.56 -5.70 -14.57
CA GLU A 385 3.73 -6.56 -14.40
C GLU A 385 4.22 -7.03 -15.76
N LEU A 386 5.50 -6.81 -16.05
CA LEU A 386 6.12 -7.27 -17.29
C LEU A 386 6.58 -8.73 -17.15
N ASP A 387 7.47 -8.99 -16.21
CA ASP A 387 8.15 -10.26 -16.00
C ASP A 387 8.78 -10.36 -14.59
N ASP A 388 9.63 -11.35 -14.36
CA ASP A 388 10.35 -11.60 -13.11
C ASP A 388 11.84 -11.20 -13.17
N THR A 389 12.25 -10.46 -14.20
CA THR A 389 13.64 -10.01 -14.40
C THR A 389 14.14 -9.23 -13.18
N LYS A 390 15.35 -9.56 -12.71
CA LYS A 390 15.99 -8.97 -11.52
C LYS A 390 16.76 -7.70 -11.83
N ALA A 391 16.11 -6.75 -12.49
CA ALA A 391 16.68 -5.46 -12.86
C ALA A 391 15.59 -4.37 -12.96
N PRO A 392 15.94 -3.07 -12.80
CA PRO A 392 15.01 -1.97 -13.03
C PRO A 392 14.35 -2.05 -14.41
N VAL A 393 13.09 -1.62 -14.51
CA VAL A 393 12.46 -1.37 -15.81
C VAL A 393 13.05 -0.07 -16.36
N THR A 394 13.62 -0.11 -17.57
CA THR A 394 14.28 1.05 -18.17
C THR A 394 13.34 1.83 -19.08
N SER A 395 13.64 3.10 -19.36
CA SER A 395 12.89 3.90 -20.32
C SER A 395 12.99 3.28 -21.73
N ALA A 396 14.19 2.88 -22.16
CA ALA A 396 14.40 2.22 -23.45
C ALA A 396 13.54 0.96 -23.61
N GLU A 397 13.46 0.12 -22.57
CA GLU A 397 12.62 -1.07 -22.59
C GLU A 397 11.13 -0.74 -22.76
N VAL A 398 10.59 0.22 -22.01
CA VAL A 398 9.19 0.63 -22.14
C VAL A 398 8.93 1.29 -23.50
N LEU A 399 9.87 2.08 -24.02
CA LEU A 399 9.71 2.70 -25.33
C LEU A 399 9.72 1.64 -26.44
N ASN A 400 10.64 0.67 -26.39
CA ASN A 400 10.67 -0.45 -27.32
C ASN A 400 9.44 -1.35 -27.19
N LEU A 401 8.87 -1.46 -25.99
CA LEU A 401 7.64 -2.20 -25.75
C LEU A 401 6.45 -1.52 -26.43
N LEU A 402 6.37 -0.19 -26.41
CA LEU A 402 5.18 0.56 -26.78
C LEU A 402 5.20 1.15 -28.21
N PHE A 403 6.36 1.60 -28.67
CA PHE A 403 6.48 2.43 -29.88
C PHE A 403 7.14 1.70 -31.07
N ASP A 404 7.99 0.71 -30.83
CA ASP A 404 8.54 -0.17 -31.88
C ASP A 404 7.56 -1.27 -32.20
#